data_AF-A0A1T4U0T9-F1
#
_entry.id   AF-A0A1T4U0T9-F1
#
_cell.length_a   1.000
_cell.length_b   1.000
_cell.length_c   1.000
_cell.angle_alpha   90.00
_cell.angle_beta   90.00
_cell.angle_gamma   90.00
#
_symmetry.space_group_name_H-M   'P 1'
#
loop_
_entity.id
_entity.type
_entity.pdbx_description
1 polymer ?
#
loop_
_entity_poly.entity_id
_entity_poly.type
_entity_poly.pdbx_seq_one_letter_code
_entity_poly.pdbx_strand_id
1 'polypeptide(L)'
;MPENIVVQISNYRSSPKKVSIKAYCNEKKKLLSALNISLEQYESVGLIQSLTQLKNNSNNQLTIDKCKALLGYIALGATMRMNCYAR
;
A
#
# COMPACT_ATOMS: atom_id res chain seq x y z
N MET A 1 3.54 -10.41 -15.69
CA MET A 1 4.58 -10.81 -14.74
C MET A 1 4.57 -9.83 -13.57
N PRO A 2 4.53 -10.32 -12.32
CA PRO A 2 4.52 -9.47 -11.11
C PRO A 2 5.81 -8.63 -10.95
N GLU A 3 6.88 -8.99 -11.67
CA GLU A 3 8.16 -8.30 -11.76
C GLU A 3 8.04 -6.82 -12.18
N ASN A 4 6.98 -6.46 -12.93
CA ASN A 4 6.75 -5.09 -13.39
C ASN A 4 5.84 -4.27 -12.48
N ILE A 5 5.44 -4.81 -11.32
CA ILE A 5 4.59 -4.12 -10.37
C ILE A 5 5.47 -3.42 -9.34
N VAL A 6 5.23 -2.12 -9.17
CA VAL A 6 5.86 -1.30 -8.14
C VAL A 6 4.79 -0.95 -7.11
N VAL A 7 5.07 -1.28 -5.85
CA VAL A 7 4.29 -0.81 -4.71
C VAL A 7 5.02 0.39 -4.12
N GLN A 8 4.47 1.57 -4.37
CA GLN A 8 4.96 2.82 -3.83
C GLN A 8 4.25 3.17 -2.53
N ILE A 9 5.06 3.46 -1.52
CA ILE A 9 4.64 3.96 -0.22
C ILE A 9 5.10 5.41 -0.13
N SER A 10 4.19 6.33 0.16
CA SER A 10 4.51 7.76 0.24
C SER A 10 3.65 8.47 1.27
N ASN A 11 4.17 9.54 1.87
CA ASN A 11 3.37 10.38 2.76
C ASN A 11 2.17 10.96 2.00
N TYR A 12 0.99 10.93 2.62
CA TYR A 12 -0.19 11.49 1.99
C TYR A 12 -0.07 13.02 1.97
N ARG A 13 0.06 13.60 0.77
CA ARG A 13 0.40 15.02 0.56
C ARG A 13 -0.49 16.01 1.32
N SER A 14 -1.75 15.65 1.55
CA SER A 14 -2.74 16.52 2.21
C SER A 14 -3.00 16.18 3.68
N SER A 15 -2.34 15.16 4.25
CA SER A 15 -2.52 14.81 5.67
C SER A 15 -1.26 14.15 6.23
N PRO A 16 -0.56 14.81 7.17
CA PRO A 16 0.67 14.28 7.76
C PRO A 16 0.46 13.02 8.60
N LYS A 17 -0.79 12.61 8.85
CA LYS A 17 -1.16 11.43 9.64
C LYS A 17 -1.48 10.20 8.78
N LYS A 18 -1.29 10.28 7.46
CA LYS A 18 -1.64 9.18 6.54
C LYS A 18 -0.49 8.84 5.60
N VAL A 19 -0.42 7.57 5.25
CA VAL A 19 0.49 7.02 4.22
C VAL A 19 -0.36 6.54 3.05
N SER A 20 0.02 6.93 1.84
CA SER A 20 -0.56 6.44 0.60
C SER A 20 0.25 5.27 0.06
N ILE A 21 -0.42 4.16 -0.19
CA ILE A 21 0.13 2.95 -0.76
C ILE A 21 -0.49 2.77 -2.14
N LYS A 22 0.33 2.75 -3.19
CA LYS A 22 -0.10 2.64 -4.57
C LYS A 22 0.65 1.51 -5.25
N ALA A 23 -0.07 0.57 -5.83
CA ALA A 23 0.50 -0.42 -6.74
C ALA A 23 0.24 0.01 -8.18
N TYR A 24 1.29 0.07 -9.00
CA TYR A 24 1.17 0.35 -10.43
C TYR A 24 2.07 -0.57 -11.25
N CYS A 25 1.66 -0.85 -12.48
CA CYS A 25 2.51 -1.51 -13.47
C CYS A 25 3.46 -0.46 -14.08
N ASN A 26 4.76 -0.65 -13.90
CA ASN A 26 5.80 0.29 -14.32
C ASN A 26 5.81 0.48 -15.85
N GLU A 27 5.69 -0.61 -16.61
CA GLU A 27 5.69 -0.57 -18.08
C GLU A 27 4.47 0.16 -18.64
N LYS A 28 3.29 -0.15 -18.11
CA LYS A 28 2.01 0.35 -18.63
C LYS A 28 1.56 1.65 -17.96
N LYS A 29 2.33 2.17 -17.00
CA LYS A 29 2.00 3.31 -16.12
C LYS A 29 0.56 3.22 -15.57
N LYS A 30 0.04 2.00 -15.37
CA LYS A 30 -1.34 1.74 -14.98
C LYS A 30 -1.43 1.57 -13.47
N LEU A 31 -2.26 2.38 -12.82
CA LEU A 31 -2.60 2.19 -11.41
C LEU A 31 -3.47 0.94 -11.26
N LEU A 32 -3.04 0.02 -10.39
CA LEU A 32 -3.72 -1.25 -10.14
C LEU A 32 -4.53 -1.20 -8.84
N SER A 33 -3.93 -0.66 -7.78
CA SER A 33 -4.59 -0.50 -6.49
C SER A 33 -4.01 0.72 -5.76
N ALA A 34 -4.84 1.38 -4.96
CA ALA A 34 -4.42 2.48 -4.10
C ALA A 34 -5.25 2.50 -2.81
N LEU A 35 -4.55 2.66 -1.69
CA LEU A 35 -5.13 2.70 -0.36
C LEU A 35 -4.35 3.67 0.51
N ASN A 36 -5.06 4.41 1.38
CA ASN A 36 -4.43 5.24 2.39
C ASN A 36 -4.63 4.59 3.75
N ILE A 37 -3.57 4.48 4.54
CA ILE A 37 -3.59 3.96 5.91
C ILE A 37 -3.08 5.02 6.89
N SER A 38 -3.29 4.79 8.19
CA SER A 38 -2.71 5.64 9.23
C SER A 38 -1.20 5.55 9.21
N LEU A 39 -0.51 6.70 9.32
CA LEU A 39 0.94 6.75 9.46
C LEU A 39 1.37 6.05 10.76
N GLU A 40 0.66 6.28 11.86
CA GLU A 40 0.96 5.68 13.16
C GLU A 40 0.90 4.14 13.09
N GLN A 41 -0.12 3.60 12.43
CA GLN A 41 -0.24 2.15 12.25
C GLN A 41 0.92 1.61 11.39
N TYR A 42 1.24 2.30 10.30
CA TYR A 42 2.35 1.93 9.43
C TYR A 42 3.70 1.95 10.15
N GLU A 43 3.99 2.98 10.94
CA GLU A 43 5.24 3.11 11.71
C GLU A 43 5.31 2.09 12.86
N SER A 44 4.17 1.76 13.48
CA SER A 44 4.13 0.84 14.63
C SER A 44 4.32 -0.63 14.24
N VAL A 45 3.62 -1.09 13.20
CA VAL A 45 3.57 -2.53 12.86
C VAL A 45 4.08 -2.86 11.45
N GLY A 46 4.46 -1.85 10.67
CA GLY A 46 4.90 -2.01 9.29
C GLY A 46 3.76 -2.23 8.29
N LEU A 47 4.10 -2.24 7.00
CA LEU A 47 3.13 -2.30 5.90
C LEU A 47 2.27 -3.56 5.90
N ILE A 48 2.90 -4.74 5.95
CA ILE A 48 2.21 -6.03 5.77
C ILE A 48 1.23 -6.25 6.92
N GLN A 49 1.66 -6.01 8.16
CA GLN A 49 0.80 -6.15 9.33
C GLN A 49 -0.34 -5.13 9.29
N SER A 50 -0.07 -3.87 8.92
CA SER A 50 -1.10 -2.82 8.77
C SER A 50 -2.19 -3.21 7.77
N LEU A 51 -1.79 -3.68 6.58
CA LEU A 51 -2.72 -4.14 5.54
C LEU A 51 -3.50 -5.38 5.98
N THR A 52 -2.86 -6.31 6.69
CA THR A 52 -3.50 -7.54 7.19
C THR A 52 -4.54 -7.22 8.26
N GLN A 53 -4.22 -6.37 9.22
CA GLN A 53 -5.15 -5.90 10.24
C GLN A 53 -6.33 -5.16 9.61
N LEU A 54 -6.07 -4.25 8.66
CA LEU A 54 -7.13 -3.51 7.99
C LEU A 54 -8.03 -4.43 7.15
N LYS A 55 -7.47 -5.43 6.49
CA LYS A 55 -8.23 -6.46 5.77
C LYS A 55 -9.18 -7.23 6.71
N ASN A 56 -8.72 -7.55 7.91
CA ASN A 56 -9.49 -8.36 8.86
C ASN A 56 -10.51 -7.55 9.66
N ASN A 57 -10.24 -6.26 9.90
CA ASN A 57 -11.04 -5.41 10.79
C ASN A 57 -11.94 -4.40 10.04
N SER A 58 -11.83 -4.30 8.71
CA SER A 58 -12.66 -3.38 7.92
C SER A 58 -13.99 -4.03 7.56
N ASN A 59 -15.08 -3.26 7.67
CA ASN A 59 -16.40 -3.65 7.17
C ASN A 59 -16.63 -3.20 5.70
N ASN A 60 -15.65 -2.53 5.09
CA ASN A 60 -15.76 -2.03 3.73
C ASN A 60 -15.11 -3.02 2.74
N GLN A 61 -15.93 -3.70 1.95
CA GLN A 61 -15.48 -4.70 0.97
C GLN A 61 -14.43 -4.14 -0.01
N LEU A 62 -14.58 -2.90 -0.48
CA LEU A 62 -13.62 -2.25 -1.36
C LEU A 62 -12.25 -2.09 -0.69
N THR A 63 -12.22 -1.78 0.61
CA THR A 63 -10.99 -1.70 1.38
C THR A 63 -10.35 -3.09 1.54
N ILE A 64 -11.15 -4.11 1.85
CA ILE A 64 -10.69 -5.50 1.97
C ILE A 64 -10.06 -5.96 0.65
N ASP A 65 -10.71 -5.73 -0.49
CA ASP A 65 -10.24 -6.14 -1.80
C ASP A 65 -8.95 -5.42 -2.19
N LYS A 66 -8.85 -4.12 -1.89
CA LYS A 66 -7.61 -3.35 -2.07
C LYS A 66 -6.47 -3.88 -1.21
N CYS A 67 -6.72 -4.22 0.05
CA CYS A 67 -5.72 -4.83 0.93
C CYS A 67 -5.26 -6.20 0.39
N LYS A 68 -6.20 -7.06 -0.03
CA LYS A 68 -5.88 -8.36 -0.63
C LYS A 68 -5.02 -8.21 -1.88
N ALA A 69 -5.37 -7.29 -2.78
CA ALA A 69 -4.60 -7.01 -3.98
C ALA A 69 -3.17 -6.54 -3.65
N LEU A 70 -3.03 -5.57 -2.73
CA LEU A 70 -1.73 -5.05 -2.32
C LEU A 70 -0.86 -6.14 -1.66
N LEU A 71 -1.43 -6.93 -0.74
CA LEU A 71 -0.74 -8.06 -0.12
C LEU A 71 -0.34 -9.11 -1.17
N GLY A 72 -1.20 -9.39 -2.15
CA GLY A 72 -0.91 -10.28 -3.26
C GLY A 72 0.27 -9.80 -4.10
N TYR A 73 0.32 -8.52 -4.46
CA TYR A 73 1.46 -7.96 -5.20
C TYR A 73 2.76 -8.06 -4.42
N ILE A 74 2.74 -7.75 -3.12
CA ILE A 74 3.91 -7.87 -2.25
C ILE A 74 4.39 -9.33 -2.18
N ALA A 75 3.47 -10.28 -1.98
CA ALA A 75 3.80 -11.71 -1.90
C ALA A 75 4.36 -12.27 -3.22
N LEU A 76 3.94 -11.71 -4.36
CA LEU A 76 4.45 -12.05 -5.68
C LEU A 76 5.80 -11.38 -6.02
N GLY A 77 6.42 -10.67 -5.07
CA GLY A 77 7.73 -10.05 -5.24
C GLY A 77 7.72 -8.68 -5.94
N ALA A 78 6.61 -7.93 -5.83
CA ALA A 78 6.56 -6.57 -6.36
C ALA A 78 7.69 -5.69 -5.79
N THR A 79 8.24 -4.81 -6.62
CA THR A 79 9.29 -3.87 -6.21
C THR A 79 8.71 -2.84 -5.24
N MET A 80 9.34 -2.70 -4.07
CA MET A 80 8.94 -1.71 -3.07
C MET A 80 9.67 -0.38 -3.33
N ARG A 81 8.93 0.73 -3.40
CA ARG A 81 9.51 2.09 -3.44
C ARG A 81 8.97 2.93 -2.31
N MET A 82 9.86 3.49 -1.51
CA MET A 82 9.50 4.31 -0.36
C MET A 82 9.89 5.76 -0.63
N ASN A 83 8.88 6.61 -0.81
CA ASN A 83 9.01 8.07 -0.92
C ASN A 83 8.36 8.72 0.31
N CYS A 84 8.73 8.25 1.49
CA CYS A 84 8.41 8.91 2.74
C CYS A 84 9.54 9.92 3.01
N TYR A 85 9.20 11.16 3.34
CA TYR A 85 10.21 12.10 3.82
C TYR A 85 10.76 11.54 5.13
N ALA A 86 12.06 11.27 5.19
CA ALA A 86 12.74 11.11 6.47
C ALA A 86 12.49 12.41 7.25
N ARG A 87 11.96 12.28 8.46
CA ARG A 87 11.69 13.40 9.35
C ARG A 87 13.00 14.08 9.74
#